data_AF-A0AA41SRF8-F1
#
_entry.id   AF-A0AA41SRF8-F1
#
_cell.length_a   1.000
_cell.length_b   1.000
_cell.length_c   1.000
_cell.angle_alpha   90.00
_cell.angle_beta   90.00
_cell.angle_gamma   90.00
#
_symmetry.space_group_name_H-M   'P 1'
#
loop_
_entity.id
_entity.type
_entity.pdbx_description
1 polymer ?
#
loop_
_entity_poly.entity_id
_entity_poly.type
_entity_poly.pdbx_seq_one_letter_code
_entity_poly.pdbx_strand_id
1 'polypeptide(L)'
;MQVLFFSTMTRLLDVMEEYLRWKRYRYLRLDGHTTGGDRGALIDEFNRPDSPAFIFLLSIRAGGVGVNLQAADTVIIFDTDWNPQVDLQAQARAHRIGQKKDVLVLRMETVSIICC
;
A
#
# COMPACT_ATOMS: atom_id res chain seq x y z
N MET A 1 -9.69 8.19 7.31
CA MET A 1 -9.68 7.41 6.06
C MET A 1 -8.25 7.35 5.59
N GLN A 2 -7.64 6.18 5.71
CA GLN A 2 -6.25 5.95 5.31
C GLN A 2 -6.21 4.85 4.24
N VAL A 3 -5.41 5.10 3.20
CA VAL A 3 -5.37 4.26 1.99
C VAL A 3 -4.01 3.59 1.86
N LEU A 4 -3.99 2.28 1.62
CA LEU A 4 -2.80 1.53 1.20
C LEU A 4 -2.84 1.35 -0.30
N PHE A 5 -1.76 1.71 -0.98
CA PHE A 5 -1.60 1.53 -2.41
C PHE A 5 -0.45 0.56 -2.66
N PHE A 6 -0.77 -0.60 -3.21
CA PHE A 6 0.18 -1.65 -3.53
C PHE A 6 0.49 -1.65 -5.03
N SER A 7 1.78 -1.71 -5.36
CA SER A 7 2.24 -1.93 -6.73
C SER A 7 3.50 -2.80 -6.81
N THR A 8 3.67 -3.60 -7.86
CA THR A 8 4.94 -4.31 -8.10
C THR A 8 6.01 -3.39 -8.69
N MET A 9 5.61 -2.35 -9.43
CA MET A 9 6.51 -1.48 -10.17
C MET A 9 6.82 -0.18 -9.40
N THR A 10 8.08 0.02 -9.03
CA THR A 10 8.52 1.24 -8.31
C THR A 10 8.34 2.51 -9.13
N ARG A 11 8.48 2.44 -10.47
CA ARG A 11 8.22 3.57 -11.37
C ARG A 11 6.80 4.12 -11.27
N LEU A 12 5.82 3.24 -11.02
CA LEU A 12 4.44 3.68 -10.81
C LEU A 12 4.33 4.48 -9.50
N LEU A 13 5.04 4.06 -8.46
CA LEU A 13 5.08 4.79 -7.19
C LEU A 13 5.67 6.19 -7.37
N ASP A 14 6.69 6.36 -8.21
CA ASP A 14 7.27 7.67 -8.54
C ASP A 14 6.22 8.60 -9.18
N VAL A 15 5.44 8.09 -10.14
CA VAL A 15 4.36 8.86 -10.80
C VAL A 15 3.25 9.22 -9.82
N MET A 16 2.86 8.26 -8.97
CA MET A 16 1.85 8.49 -7.94
C MET A 16 2.33 9.52 -6.91
N GLU A 17 3.60 9.48 -6.55
CA GLU A 17 4.25 10.45 -5.67
C GLU A 17 4.19 11.88 -6.24
N GLU A 18 4.54 12.06 -7.52
CA GLU A 18 4.41 13.36 -8.20
C GLU A 18 2.95 13.86 -8.21
N TYR A 19 2.00 12.96 -8.50
CA TYR A 19 0.58 13.27 -8.48
C TYR A 19 0.10 13.72 -7.10
N LEU A 20 0.53 13.02 -6.05
CA LEU A 20 0.17 13.35 -4.66
C LEU A 20 0.81 14.66 -4.21
N ARG A 21 2.06 14.93 -4.61
CA ARG A 21 2.72 16.23 -4.42
C ARG A 21 1.94 17.36 -5.07
N TRP A 22 1.51 17.16 -6.33
CA TRP A 22 0.72 18.15 -7.05
C TRP A 22 -0.62 18.44 -6.38
N LYS A 23 -1.31 17.39 -5.90
CA LYS A 23 -2.55 17.50 -5.13
C LYS A 23 -2.35 17.95 -3.67
N ARG A 24 -1.11 18.08 -3.20
CA ARG A 24 -0.73 18.44 -1.82
C ARG A 24 -1.26 17.47 -0.75
N TYR A 25 -1.41 16.20 -1.10
CA TYR A 25 -1.72 15.16 -0.11
C TYR A 25 -0.44 14.69 0.57
N ARG A 26 -0.53 14.44 1.88
CA ARG A 26 0.57 13.83 2.64
C ARG A 26 0.57 12.33 2.35
N TYR A 27 1.73 11.83 1.93
CA TYR A 27 1.93 10.44 1.60
C TYR A 27 3.17 9.90 2.31
N LEU A 28 3.18 8.59 2.51
CA LEU A 28 4.37 7.84 2.92
C LEU A 28 4.71 6.88 1.79
N ARG A 29 5.99 6.56 1.65
CA ARG A 29 6.49 5.64 0.63
C ARG A 29 7.42 4.62 1.26
N LEU A 30 7.21 3.35 0.92
CA LEU A 30 8.06 2.25 1.36
C LEU A 30 8.33 1.33 0.18
N ASP A 31 9.59 1.30 -0.22
CA ASP A 31 10.13 0.48 -1.28
C ASP A 31 11.37 -0.30 -0.82
N GLY A 32 11.94 -1.11 -1.71
CA GLY A 32 13.13 -1.89 -1.41
C GLY A 32 14.42 -1.08 -1.27
N HIS A 33 14.39 0.22 -1.58
CA HIS A 33 15.53 1.13 -1.40
C HIS A 33 15.51 1.82 -0.03
N THR A 34 14.41 1.73 0.70
CA THR A 34 14.26 2.31 2.04
C THR A 34 15.04 1.48 3.06
N THR A 35 15.91 2.14 3.84
CA THR A 35 16.70 1.48 4.89
C THR A 35 15.80 0.86 5.96
N GLY A 36 16.19 -0.29 6.53
CA GLY A 36 15.38 -1.02 7.50
C GLY A 36 15.01 -0.22 8.77
N GLY A 37 15.83 0.74 9.18
CA GLY A 37 15.54 1.65 10.30
C GLY A 37 14.40 2.62 10.02
N ASP A 38 14.38 3.22 8.83
CA ASP A 38 13.34 4.18 8.42
C ASP A 38 11.99 3.49 8.20
N ARG A 39 12.03 2.22 7.78
CA ARG A 39 10.83 1.40 7.60
C ARG A 39 9.96 1.34 8.86
N GLY A 40 10.56 1.11 10.02
CA GLY A 40 9.83 1.03 11.29
C GLY A 40 9.15 2.37 11.61
N ALA A 41 9.90 3.46 11.48
CA ALA A 41 9.39 4.81 11.72
C ALA A 41 8.20 5.17 10.81
N LEU A 42 8.23 4.79 9.53
CA LEU A 42 7.13 5.02 8.60
C LEU A 42 5.87 4.23 8.98
N ILE A 43 6.03 2.97 9.40
CA ILE A 43 4.91 2.12 9.83
C ILE A 43 4.29 2.68 11.12
N ASP A 44 5.13 3.10 12.06
CA ASP A 44 4.69 3.71 13.31
C ASP A 44 3.97 5.04 13.04
N GLU A 45 4.50 5.89 12.17
CA GLU A 45 3.87 7.14 11.76
C GLU A 45 2.50 6.91 11.10
N PHE A 46 2.37 5.88 10.27
CA PHE A 46 1.09 5.53 9.63
C PHE A 46 0.07 4.96 10.63
N ASN A 47 0.53 4.18 11.61
CA ASN A 47 -0.35 3.58 12.63
C ASN A 47 -0.80 4.58 13.71
N ARG A 48 -0.25 5.79 13.76
CA ARG A 48 -0.72 6.83 14.68
C ARG A 48 -2.16 7.22 14.33
N PRO A 49 -3.07 7.33 15.34
CA PRO A 49 -4.47 7.70 15.09
C PRO A 49 -4.62 9.11 14.49
N ASP A 50 -3.68 10.02 14.79
CA ASP A 50 -3.63 11.38 14.25
C ASP A 50 -2.59 11.52 13.10
N SER A 51 -2.31 10.43 12.39
CA SER A 51 -1.36 10.48 11.28
C SER A 51 -1.86 11.45 10.20
N PRO A 52 -1.05 12.44 9.79
CA PRO A 52 -1.42 13.32 8.68
C PRO A 52 -1.36 12.60 7.32
N ALA A 53 -0.76 11.40 7.27
CA ALA A 53 -0.58 10.63 6.05
C ALA A 53 -1.91 10.05 5.57
N PHE A 54 -2.34 10.49 4.39
CA PHE A 54 -3.58 10.03 3.77
C PHE A 54 -3.38 8.70 3.03
N ILE A 55 -2.26 8.57 2.33
CA ILE A 55 -1.95 7.42 1.48
C ILE A 55 -0.56 6.87 1.77
N PHE A 56 -0.45 5.55 1.82
CA PHE A 56 0.82 4.84 1.95
C PHE A 56 1.11 4.05 0.67
N LEU A 57 2.12 4.50 -0.06
CA LEU A 57 2.64 3.85 -1.26
C LEU A 57 3.58 2.71 -0.86
N LEU A 58 3.20 1.48 -1.23
CA LEU A 58 3.92 0.26 -0.87
C LEU A 58 4.25 -0.51 -2.13
N SER A 59 5.53 -0.87 -2.28
CA SER A 59 5.88 -1.90 -3.27
C SER A 59 5.50 -3.28 -2.73
N ILE A 60 4.91 -4.15 -3.56
CA ILE A 60 4.51 -5.52 -3.15
C ILE A 60 5.73 -6.31 -2.65
N ARG A 61 6.89 -6.14 -3.28
CA ARG A 61 8.14 -6.79 -2.87
C ARG A 61 8.64 -6.31 -1.50
N ALA A 62 8.55 -5.02 -1.19
CA ALA A 62 8.95 -4.52 0.12
C ALA A 62 7.88 -4.80 1.18
N GLY A 63 6.59 -4.69 0.82
CA GLY A 63 5.44 -4.94 1.68
C GLY A 63 5.27 -6.39 2.11
N GLY A 64 5.80 -7.36 1.35
CA GLY A 64 5.76 -8.79 1.69
C GLY A 64 6.52 -9.16 2.98
N VAL A 65 7.47 -8.32 3.42
CA VAL A 65 8.24 -8.54 4.64
C VAL A 65 7.51 -7.94 5.87
N GLY A 66 6.44 -8.60 6.33
CA GLY A 66 5.95 -8.44 7.71
C GLY A 66 5.56 -7.03 8.20
N VAL A 67 4.94 -6.19 7.36
CA VAL A 67 4.36 -4.91 7.85
C VAL A 67 2.99 -5.13 8.51
N ASN A 68 2.75 -4.49 9.67
CA ASN A 68 1.47 -4.52 10.39
C ASN A 68 0.78 -3.16 10.23
N LEU A 69 -0.14 -3.06 9.27
CA LEU A 69 -0.78 -1.80 8.86
C LEU A 69 -2.25 -1.83 9.27
N GLN A 70 -2.50 -1.68 10.57
CA GLN A 70 -3.84 -1.81 11.16
C GLN A 70 -4.67 -0.53 11.02
N ALA A 71 -4.05 0.62 10.81
CA ALA A 71 -4.80 1.87 10.73
C ALA A 71 -5.57 2.06 9.41
N ALA A 72 -5.23 1.29 8.37
CA ALA A 72 -5.82 1.43 7.04
C ALA A 72 -7.26 0.92 6.94
N ASP A 73 -8.08 1.68 6.22
CA ASP A 73 -9.49 1.36 5.95
C ASP A 73 -9.68 0.91 4.48
N THR A 74 -8.78 1.29 3.57
CA THR A 74 -8.90 1.01 2.14
C THR A 74 -7.58 0.50 1.59
N VAL A 75 -7.66 -0.54 0.77
CA VAL A 75 -6.54 -1.19 0.08
C VAL A 75 -6.78 -1.13 -1.41
N ILE A 76 -5.83 -0.56 -2.14
CA ILE A 76 -5.83 -0.50 -3.59
C ILE A 76 -4.65 -1.33 -4.08
N ILE A 77 -4.94 -2.35 -4.89
CA ILE A 77 -3.94 -3.17 -5.58
C ILE A 77 -3.99 -2.76 -7.04
N PHE A 78 -2.94 -2.08 -7.52
CA PHE A 78 -2.89 -1.57 -8.88
C PHE A 78 -2.47 -2.63 -9.89
N ASP A 79 -1.47 -3.43 -9.53
CA ASP A 79 -0.96 -4.52 -10.33
C ASP A 79 -0.71 -5.71 -9.41
N THR A 80 -1.22 -6.85 -9.82
CA THR A 80 -1.22 -8.08 -9.05
C THR A 80 -0.01 -8.90 -9.45
N ASP A 81 0.66 -9.49 -8.47
CA ASP A 81 1.74 -10.42 -8.77
C ASP A 81 1.17 -11.68 -9.45
N TRP A 82 1.98 -12.36 -10.25
CA TRP A 82 1.60 -13.66 -10.82
C TRP A 82 1.25 -14.68 -9.73
N ASN A 83 1.86 -14.55 -8.55
CA ASN A 83 1.56 -15.38 -7.40
C ASN A 83 0.38 -14.82 -6.57
N PRO A 84 -0.81 -15.43 -6.61
CA PRO A 84 -1.99 -14.95 -5.88
C PRO A 84 -1.81 -15.00 -4.35
N GLN A 85 -0.87 -15.81 -3.86
CA GLN A 85 -0.61 -15.91 -2.44
C GLN A 85 0.05 -14.65 -1.87
N VAL A 86 0.79 -13.91 -2.70
CA VAL A 86 1.41 -12.64 -2.31
C VAL A 86 0.32 -11.57 -2.11
N ASP A 87 -0.65 -11.50 -3.03
CA ASP A 87 -1.79 -10.60 -2.91
C ASP A 87 -2.64 -10.94 -1.68
N LEU A 88 -2.94 -12.23 -1.48
CA LEU A 88 -3.73 -12.68 -0.33
C LEU A 88 -3.02 -12.32 0.99
N GLN A 89 -1.70 -12.45 1.03
CA GLN A 89 -0.91 -12.05 2.19
C GLN A 89 -0.98 -10.53 2.41
N ALA A 90 -0.88 -9.71 1.36
CA ALA A 90 -0.99 -8.26 1.44
C ALA A 90 -2.38 -7.83 1.93
N GLN A 91 -3.45 -8.43 1.41
CA GLN A 91 -4.82 -8.21 1.86
C GLN A 91 -5.00 -8.60 3.34
N ALA A 92 -4.47 -9.75 3.74
CA ALA A 92 -4.51 -10.21 5.13
C ALA A 92 -3.71 -9.32 6.10
N ARG A 93 -2.81 -8.45 5.62
CA ARG A 93 -2.14 -7.44 6.46
C ARG A 93 -3.03 -6.27 6.81
N ALA A 94 -3.89 -5.85 5.89
CA ALA A 94 -4.89 -4.80 6.14
C ALA A 94 -6.13 -5.36 6.84
N HIS A 95 -6.55 -6.57 6.46
CA HIS A 95 -7.70 -7.26 7.04
C HIS A 95 -7.28 -8.13 8.23
N ARG A 96 -7.17 -7.53 9.42
CA ARG A 96 -6.92 -8.27 10.66
C ARG A 96 -8.23 -8.55 11.41
N ILE A 97 -8.37 -9.79 11.91
CA ILE A 97 -9.50 -10.23 12.74
C ILE A 97 -9.55 -9.36 14.01
N GLY A 98 -10.55 -8.49 14.13
CA GLY A 98 -10.75 -7.57 15.26
C GLY A 98 -10.91 -6.09 14.89
N GLN A 99 -10.71 -5.71 13.62
CA GLN A 99 -10.93 -4.35 13.13
C GLN A 99 -12.44 -4.04 13.06
N LYS A 100 -12.90 -2.97 13.72
CA LYS A 100 -14.32 -2.53 13.71
C LYS A 100 -14.73 -1.76 12.44
N LYS A 101 -13.80 -1.52 11.53
CA LYS A 101 -14.00 -0.73 10.33
C LYS A 101 -14.02 -1.63 9.10
N ASP A 102 -14.95 -1.39 8.20
CA ASP A 102 -15.02 -2.11 6.94
C ASP A 102 -13.77 -1.83 6.11
N VAL A 103 -13.06 -2.90 5.73
CA VAL A 103 -11.88 -2.80 4.89
C VAL A 103 -12.30 -2.97 3.44
N LEU A 104 -12.18 -1.91 2.65
CA LEU A 104 -12.45 -1.95 1.21
C LEU A 104 -11.20 -2.38 0.46
N VAL A 105 -11.27 -3.51 -0.26
CA VAL A 105 -10.18 -3.97 -1.14
C VAL A 105 -10.58 -3.77 -2.60
N LEU A 106 -9.86 -2.90 -3.30
CA LEU A 106 -10.03 -2.61 -4.72
C LEU A 106 -8.85 -3.19 -5.49
N ARG A 107 -9.14 -4.10 -6.42
CA ARG A 107 -8.17 -4.62 -7.38
C ARG A 107 -8.44 -3.96 -8.73
N MET A 108 -7.44 -3.29 -9.28
CA MET A 108 -7.56 -2.69 -10.62
C MET A 108 -6.97 -3.65 -11.65
N GLU A 109 -7.79 -3.98 -12.64
CA GLU A 109 -7.41 -4.85 -13.77
C GLU A 109 -7.68 -4.06 -15.05
N THR A 110 -6.69 -4.00 -15.95
CA THR A 110 -6.90 -3.37 -17.25
C THR A 110 -7.49 -4.41 -18.19
N VAL A 111 -8.74 -4.21 -18.62
CA VAL A 111 -9.54 -5.19 -19.39
C VAL A 111 -9.02 -5.46 -20.82
N SER A 112 -7.83 -4.99 -21.23
CA SER A 112 -7.42 -5.07 -22.65
C SER A 112 -5.92 -5.11 -22.93
N ILE A 113 -5.12 -5.88 -22.18
CA ILE A 113 -3.69 -6.06 -22.53
C ILE A 113 -3.18 -7.50 -22.61
N ILE A 114 -3.99 -8.53 -22.38
CA ILE A 114 -3.56 -9.92 -22.68
C ILE A 114 -4.71 -10.67 -23.34
N CYS A 115 -4.71 -10.62 -24.68
CA CYS A 115 -5.31 -11.64 -25.52
C CYS A 115 -4.17 -12.15 -26.42
N CYS A 116 -3.45 -13.17 -25.94
CA CYS A 116 -2.67 -14.10 -26.75
C CYS A 116 -2.48 -15.38 -25.94
#